data_AF-A0A970P415-F1
#
_entry.id   AF-A0A970P415-F1
#
_cell.length_a   1.000
_cell.length_b   1.000
_cell.length_c   1.000
_cell.angle_alpha   90.00
_cell.angle_beta   90.00
_cell.angle_gamma   90.00
#
_symmetry.space_group_name_H-M   'P 1'
#
loop_
_entity.id
_entity.type
_entity.pdbx_description
1 polymer ?
#
loop_
_entity_poly.entity_id
_entity_poly.type
_entity_poly.pdbx_seq_one_letter_code
_entity_poly.pdbx_strand_id
1 'polypeptide(L)'
;MKKRKNSILNFFIVLVLLNFLNEIPVYSQEASDHAEIGRYGSSSVRHQELGNFSEYILALGPVRNDSVSESLKIEGKVMMTLYEGPADASSYEIYHAYRDLLSSKQYDILYSCSGSECGTGFLSPVYQLAPFAYNYGYNNSVPITNGSQDFSYLITARKSIGEKTTYVSLIVSQGWFKFPVYKLDVIEVQKSGGKISSIQVAKEDSPSAELSSDRCFLHLKTVPLFQLKTIPLLCKVNTNFSLFKERCFYFAGKLPG
;
A
#
# COMPACT_ATOMS: atom_id res chain seq x y z
N MET A 1 -18.91 37.79 60.93
CA MET A 1 -18.68 36.34 60.68
C MET A 1 -18.96 36.04 59.22
N LYS A 2 -17.92 35.93 58.38
CA LYS A 2 -18.03 35.81 56.92
C LYS A 2 -16.96 34.83 56.42
N LYS A 3 -17.31 33.57 56.19
CA LYS A 3 -16.54 32.59 55.40
C LYS A 3 -17.28 31.25 55.37
N ARG A 4 -17.05 30.48 54.29
CA ARG A 4 -17.54 29.13 53.96
C ARG A 4 -18.83 29.06 53.13
N LYS A 5 -18.77 29.45 51.85
CA LYS A 5 -19.66 28.88 50.82
C LYS A 5 -19.00 28.60 49.46
N ASN A 6 -17.74 29.02 49.23
CA ASN A 6 -17.10 28.92 47.91
C ASN A 6 -16.19 27.70 47.71
N SER A 7 -16.08 26.77 48.68
CA SER A 7 -15.09 25.68 48.59
C SER A 7 -15.63 24.39 47.96
N ILE A 8 -16.95 24.20 47.92
CA ILE A 8 -17.56 22.93 47.44
C ILE A 8 -17.79 22.99 45.91
N LEU A 9 -18.04 24.18 45.36
CA LEU A 9 -18.32 24.36 43.93
C LEU A 9 -17.07 24.14 43.05
N ASN A 10 -15.88 24.50 43.55
CA ASN A 10 -14.61 24.26 42.82
C ASN A 10 -14.17 22.79 42.84
N PHE A 11 -14.65 21.99 43.81
CA PHE A 11 -14.28 20.56 43.89
C PHE A 11 -15.05 19.72 42.87
N PHE A 12 -16.31 20.08 42.56
CA PHE A 12 -17.10 19.41 41.53
C PHE A 12 -16.62 19.71 40.10
N ILE A 13 -16.12 20.93 39.84
CA ILE A 13 -15.60 21.29 38.50
C ILE A 13 -14.30 20.53 38.18
N VAL A 14 -13.44 20.26 39.17
CA VAL A 14 -12.21 19.47 38.97
C VAL A 14 -12.52 17.98 38.77
N LEU A 15 -13.56 17.43 39.43
CA LEU A 15 -13.95 16.03 39.27
C LEU A 15 -14.60 15.71 37.91
N VAL A 16 -15.28 16.68 37.31
CA VAL A 16 -15.90 16.52 35.98
C VAL A 16 -14.86 16.65 34.85
N LEU A 17 -13.79 17.41 35.04
CA LEU A 17 -12.71 17.56 34.05
C LEU A 17 -11.74 16.36 33.98
N LEU A 18 -11.71 15.50 35.01
CA LEU A 18 -10.86 14.30 35.06
C LEU A 18 -11.46 13.06 34.37
N ASN A 19 -12.69 13.14 33.87
CA ASN A 19 -13.36 12.03 33.16
C ASN A 19 -13.29 12.14 31.62
N PHE A 20 -12.55 13.11 31.08
CA PHE A 20 -12.28 13.22 29.64
C PHE A 20 -10.89 12.70 29.26
N LEU A 21 -10.40 11.67 29.95
CA LEU A 21 -9.34 10.83 29.39
C LEU A 21 -9.97 10.01 28.27
N ASN A 22 -9.96 10.60 27.07
CA ASN A 22 -10.40 9.97 25.84
C ASN A 22 -9.71 8.62 25.70
N GLU A 23 -10.49 7.54 25.66
CA GLU A 23 -10.04 6.32 25.01
C GLU A 23 -9.77 6.68 23.55
N ILE A 24 -8.49 6.86 23.21
CA ILE A 24 -8.08 6.90 21.82
C ILE A 24 -8.43 5.50 21.30
N PRO A 25 -9.37 5.33 20.37
CA PRO A 25 -9.63 4.02 19.79
C PRO A 25 -8.33 3.60 19.11
N VAL A 26 -7.59 2.71 19.74
CA VAL A 26 -6.51 1.98 19.10
C VAL A 26 -7.20 1.14 18.04
N TYR A 27 -7.14 1.59 16.80
CA TYR A 27 -7.57 0.79 15.65
C TYR A 27 -6.56 -0.36 15.49
N SER A 28 -6.63 -1.37 16.36
CA SER A 28 -6.09 -2.67 16.03
C SER A 28 -7.13 -3.33 15.14
N GLN A 29 -6.82 -3.47 13.86
CA GLN A 29 -7.60 -4.31 12.99
C GLN A 29 -7.46 -5.74 13.54
N GLU A 30 -8.48 -6.23 14.25
CA GLU A 30 -8.48 -7.60 14.74
C GLU A 30 -8.34 -8.54 13.55
N ALA A 31 -7.39 -9.46 13.63
CA ALA A 31 -7.14 -10.40 12.55
C ALA A 31 -8.39 -11.27 12.32
N SER A 32 -8.83 -11.37 11.08
CA SER A 32 -10.03 -12.10 10.69
C SER A 32 -9.79 -12.95 9.46
N ASP A 33 -10.47 -14.09 9.37
CA ASP A 33 -10.33 -15.00 8.24
C ASP A 33 -11.13 -14.53 7.01
N HIS A 34 -10.79 -15.07 5.84
CA HIS A 34 -11.61 -14.84 4.65
C HIS A 34 -12.97 -15.52 4.81
N ALA A 35 -14.04 -14.83 4.41
CA ALA A 35 -15.40 -15.36 4.51
C ALA A 35 -15.58 -16.71 3.78
N GLU A 36 -14.89 -16.90 2.65
CA GLU A 36 -14.97 -18.15 1.88
C GLU A 36 -13.88 -19.17 2.23
N ILE A 37 -12.72 -18.71 2.71
CA ILE A 37 -11.51 -19.53 2.88
C ILE A 37 -10.96 -19.28 4.29
N GLY A 38 -11.46 -20.07 5.24
CA GLY A 38 -11.07 -19.97 6.65
C GLY A 38 -9.71 -20.59 6.94
N ARG A 39 -9.28 -20.47 8.20
CA ARG A 39 -8.11 -21.18 8.72
C ARG A 39 -8.37 -22.68 8.89
N TYR A 40 -7.29 -23.46 8.97
CA TYR A 40 -7.34 -24.88 9.31
C TYR A 40 -7.61 -25.08 10.81
N GLY A 41 -8.67 -25.81 11.17
CA GLY A 41 -8.95 -26.22 12.56
C GLY A 41 -8.75 -25.11 13.60
N SER A 42 -7.92 -25.38 14.61
CA SER A 42 -7.60 -24.43 15.68
C SER A 42 -6.33 -23.60 15.42
N SER A 43 -5.95 -23.37 14.16
CA SER A 43 -4.80 -22.52 13.83
C SER A 43 -4.91 -21.12 14.46
N SER A 44 -3.77 -20.54 14.80
CA SER A 44 -3.69 -19.15 15.30
C SER A 44 -3.09 -18.22 14.24
N VAL A 45 -3.54 -16.97 14.22
CA VAL A 45 -2.96 -15.95 13.33
C VAL A 45 -1.69 -15.43 13.98
N ARG A 46 -0.57 -15.54 13.27
CA ARG A 46 0.70 -14.91 13.67
C ARG A 46 0.86 -13.51 13.12
N HIS A 47 0.45 -13.29 11.86
CA HIS A 47 0.55 -12.01 11.19
C HIS A 47 -0.51 -11.92 10.09
N GLN A 48 -1.04 -10.72 9.86
CA GLN A 48 -1.99 -10.47 8.78
C GLN A 48 -1.75 -9.09 8.15
N GLU A 49 -1.81 -9.03 6.83
CA GLU A 49 -1.77 -7.79 6.07
C GLU A 49 -2.94 -7.71 5.10
N LEU A 50 -3.59 -6.54 5.07
CA LEU A 50 -4.71 -6.24 4.19
C LEU A 50 -4.34 -5.09 3.25
N GLY A 51 -4.39 -5.35 1.95
CA GLY A 51 -4.28 -4.36 0.89
C GLY A 51 -5.64 -4.18 0.21
N ASN A 52 -6.23 -2.98 0.26
CA ASN A 52 -7.50 -2.72 -0.44
C ASN A 52 -7.34 -2.68 -1.97
N PHE A 53 -6.14 -2.38 -2.45
CA PHE A 53 -5.76 -2.41 -3.85
C PHE A 53 -4.23 -2.52 -3.92
N SER A 54 -3.73 -3.70 -4.25
CA SER A 54 -2.31 -4.03 -4.23
C SER A 54 -1.96 -4.92 -5.42
N GLU A 55 -0.73 -4.80 -5.89
CA GLU A 55 -0.15 -5.77 -6.82
C GLU A 55 0.17 -7.07 -6.06
N TYR A 56 0.02 -8.20 -6.74
CA TYR A 56 0.37 -9.52 -6.22
C TYR A 56 0.89 -10.40 -7.36
N ILE A 57 1.90 -11.23 -7.10
CA ILE A 57 2.48 -12.14 -8.09
C ILE A 57 2.26 -13.59 -7.63
N LEU A 58 1.50 -14.34 -8.41
CA LEU A 58 1.20 -15.76 -8.16
C LEU A 58 2.30 -16.66 -8.74
N ALA A 59 2.64 -17.73 -8.03
CA ALA A 59 3.46 -18.82 -8.57
C ALA A 59 2.57 -19.80 -9.35
N LEU A 60 2.91 -20.05 -10.62
CA LEU A 60 2.20 -20.98 -11.50
C LEU A 60 3.09 -22.15 -11.99
N GLY A 61 4.34 -22.20 -11.54
CA GLY A 61 5.27 -23.24 -11.94
C GLY A 61 6.36 -23.48 -10.88
N PRO A 62 7.23 -24.48 -11.09
CA PRO A 62 8.29 -24.82 -10.16
C PRO A 62 9.42 -23.80 -10.21
N VAL A 63 10.27 -23.84 -9.19
CA VAL A 63 11.52 -23.09 -9.15
C VAL A 63 12.58 -23.77 -10.00
N ARG A 64 13.21 -22.99 -10.89
CA ARG A 64 14.32 -23.39 -11.74
C ARG A 64 15.34 -22.26 -11.75
N ASN A 65 16.63 -22.58 -11.58
CA ASN A 65 17.71 -21.59 -11.53
C ASN A 65 17.39 -20.43 -10.56
N ASP A 66 16.99 -20.76 -9.33
CA ASP A 66 16.66 -19.82 -8.25
C ASP A 66 15.48 -18.86 -8.54
N SER A 67 14.65 -19.14 -9.55
CA SER A 67 13.49 -18.33 -9.91
C SER A 67 12.25 -19.17 -10.18
N VAL A 68 11.06 -18.63 -9.90
CA VAL A 68 9.80 -19.29 -10.24
C VAL A 68 9.61 -19.25 -11.76
N SER A 69 9.48 -20.43 -12.38
CA SER A 69 9.51 -20.56 -13.85
C SER A 69 8.28 -20.02 -14.58
N GLU A 70 7.14 -19.92 -13.89
CA GLU A 70 5.92 -19.30 -14.41
C GLU A 70 5.24 -18.52 -13.30
N SER A 71 4.85 -17.28 -13.58
CA SER A 71 4.15 -16.43 -12.63
C SER A 71 3.09 -15.57 -13.30
N LEU A 72 2.12 -15.11 -12.51
CA LEU A 72 1.05 -14.24 -12.96
C LEU A 72 0.93 -13.03 -12.03
N LYS A 73 1.16 -11.83 -12.58
CA LYS A 73 0.92 -10.56 -11.89
C LYS A 73 -0.56 -10.19 -11.97
N ILE A 74 -1.15 -9.87 -10.82
CA ILE A 74 -2.54 -9.41 -10.70
C ILE A 74 -2.63 -8.20 -9.77
N GLU A 75 -3.76 -7.51 -9.85
CA GLU A 75 -4.09 -6.38 -8.98
C GLU A 75 -5.47 -6.59 -8.36
N GLY A 76 -5.60 -6.25 -7.08
CA GLY A 76 -6.87 -6.40 -6.41
C GLY A 76 -6.79 -6.15 -4.91
N LYS A 77 -7.85 -6.54 -4.21
CA LYS A 77 -7.83 -6.59 -2.75
C LYS A 77 -7.09 -7.85 -2.31
N VAL A 78 -6.03 -7.66 -1.54
CA VAL A 78 -5.11 -8.72 -1.10
C VAL A 78 -5.26 -8.89 0.41
N MET A 79 -5.46 -10.12 0.86
CA MET A 79 -5.33 -10.49 2.27
C MET A 79 -4.30 -11.59 2.39
N MET A 80 -3.23 -11.32 3.13
CA MET A 80 -2.14 -12.26 3.36
C MET A 80 -2.10 -12.59 4.84
N THR A 81 -2.16 -13.87 5.17
CA THR A 81 -2.20 -14.29 6.58
C THR A 81 -1.19 -15.41 6.83
N LEU A 82 -0.32 -15.20 7.80
CA LEU A 82 0.57 -16.21 8.35
C LEU A 82 -0.10 -16.89 9.53
N TYR A 83 -0.30 -18.20 9.42
CA TYR A 83 -0.89 -19.02 10.45
C TYR A 83 0.13 -19.96 11.07
N GLU A 84 -0.04 -20.19 12.36
CA GLU A 84 0.48 -21.36 13.06
C GLU A 84 -0.59 -22.43 13.09
N GLY A 85 -0.26 -23.61 12.55
CA GLY A 85 -1.15 -24.77 12.57
C GLY A 85 -1.21 -25.46 13.93
N PRO A 86 -2.22 -26.32 14.17
CA PRO A 86 -2.28 -27.15 15.36
C PRO A 86 -1.04 -28.03 15.50
N ALA A 87 -0.58 -28.26 16.73
CA ALA A 87 0.63 -29.02 17.00
C ALA A 87 0.53 -30.53 16.68
N ASP A 88 -0.68 -31.04 16.57
CA ASP A 88 -1.02 -32.41 16.18
C ASP A 88 -1.29 -32.57 14.69
N ALA A 89 -1.38 -31.48 13.92
CA ALA A 89 -1.54 -31.52 12.47
C ALA A 89 -0.19 -31.64 11.76
N SER A 90 -0.19 -32.30 10.60
CA SER A 90 0.96 -32.30 9.67
C SER A 90 0.79 -31.26 8.56
N SER A 91 1.89 -30.80 7.95
CA SER A 91 1.81 -29.95 6.75
C SER A 91 1.09 -30.64 5.59
N TYR A 92 1.23 -31.96 5.46
CA TYR A 92 0.50 -32.79 4.49
C TYR A 92 -1.01 -32.70 4.71
N GLU A 93 -1.46 -32.88 5.95
CA GLU A 93 -2.88 -32.81 6.32
C GLU A 93 -3.49 -31.44 6.01
N ILE A 94 -2.81 -30.35 6.38
CA ILE A 94 -3.26 -28.99 6.07
C ILE A 94 -3.33 -28.77 4.56
N TYR A 95 -2.30 -29.18 3.81
CA TYR A 95 -2.27 -29.07 2.36
C TYR A 95 -3.46 -29.79 1.71
N HIS A 96 -3.71 -31.04 2.09
CA HIS A 96 -4.82 -31.83 1.56
C HIS A 96 -6.18 -31.23 1.93
N ALA A 97 -6.35 -30.77 3.17
CA ALA A 97 -7.59 -30.11 3.59
C ALA A 97 -7.90 -28.87 2.75
N TYR A 98 -6.91 -28.02 2.47
CA TYR A 98 -7.11 -26.86 1.61
C TYR A 98 -7.37 -27.23 0.15
N ARG A 99 -6.66 -28.22 -0.39
CA ARG A 99 -6.90 -28.70 -1.76
C ARG A 99 -8.34 -29.21 -1.93
N ASP A 100 -8.83 -29.98 -0.96
CA ASP A 100 -10.16 -30.55 -0.98
C ASP A 100 -11.23 -29.47 -0.75
N LEU A 101 -10.98 -28.51 0.16
CA LEU A 101 -11.82 -27.32 0.35
C LEU A 101 -11.95 -26.51 -0.95
N LEU A 102 -10.84 -26.18 -1.59
CA LEU A 102 -10.79 -25.40 -2.82
C LEU A 102 -11.57 -26.11 -3.94
N SER A 103 -11.34 -27.43 -4.08
CA SER A 103 -12.07 -28.25 -5.05
C SER A 103 -13.57 -28.27 -4.78
N SER A 104 -14.00 -28.45 -3.51
CA SER A 104 -15.42 -28.43 -3.13
C SER A 104 -16.09 -27.07 -3.39
N LYS A 105 -15.30 -26.00 -3.33
CA LYS A 105 -15.74 -24.63 -3.62
C LYS A 105 -15.62 -24.26 -5.10
N GLN A 106 -15.30 -25.22 -5.97
CA GLN A 106 -15.18 -25.06 -7.43
C GLN A 106 -14.09 -24.06 -7.82
N TYR A 107 -12.97 -24.06 -7.08
CA TYR A 107 -11.75 -23.42 -7.55
C TYR A 107 -11.04 -24.35 -8.54
N ASP A 108 -10.55 -23.78 -9.63
CA ASP A 108 -9.59 -24.44 -10.52
C ASP A 108 -8.21 -24.39 -9.85
N ILE A 109 -7.58 -25.55 -9.65
CA ILE A 109 -6.17 -25.60 -9.23
C ILE A 109 -5.31 -25.25 -10.45
N LEU A 110 -4.65 -24.11 -10.41
CA LEU A 110 -3.78 -23.63 -11.48
C LEU A 110 -2.39 -24.25 -11.39
N TYR A 111 -1.89 -24.39 -10.17
CA TYR A 111 -0.61 -25.00 -9.90
C TYR A 111 -0.61 -25.64 -8.51
N SER A 112 0.02 -26.81 -8.40
CA SER A 112 0.30 -27.43 -7.11
C SER A 112 1.53 -28.31 -7.21
N CYS A 113 2.32 -28.35 -6.16
CA CYS A 113 3.52 -29.17 -6.09
C CYS A 113 3.84 -29.51 -4.63
N SER A 114 4.65 -30.55 -4.45
CA SER A 114 5.15 -30.99 -3.15
C SER A 114 6.67 -31.18 -3.16
N GLY A 115 7.33 -30.74 -2.09
CA GLY A 115 8.77 -30.91 -1.90
C GLY A 115 9.63 -30.63 -3.13
N SER A 116 10.34 -31.65 -3.62
CA SER A 116 11.25 -31.51 -4.76
C SER A 116 10.55 -31.23 -6.10
N GLU A 117 9.26 -31.55 -6.25
CA GLU A 117 8.48 -31.22 -7.44
C GLU A 117 8.35 -29.69 -7.62
N CYS A 118 8.39 -28.95 -6.51
CA CYS A 118 8.38 -27.49 -6.53
C CYS A 118 9.72 -26.89 -6.96
N GLY A 119 10.78 -27.70 -7.11
CA GLY A 119 12.15 -27.25 -7.32
C GLY A 119 12.95 -27.14 -6.02
N THR A 120 14.25 -27.39 -6.10
CA THR A 120 15.15 -27.29 -4.93
C THR A 120 15.16 -25.86 -4.38
N GLY A 121 14.99 -25.73 -3.06
CA GLY A 121 15.01 -24.44 -2.37
C GLY A 121 13.78 -23.56 -2.62
N PHE A 122 12.66 -24.12 -3.11
CA PHE A 122 11.55 -23.32 -3.63
C PHE A 122 10.90 -22.33 -2.64
N LEU A 123 10.97 -22.61 -1.34
CA LEU A 123 10.31 -21.81 -0.31
C LEU A 123 10.70 -20.33 -0.38
N SER A 124 11.99 -20.04 -0.58
CA SER A 124 12.49 -18.66 -0.62
C SER A 124 12.07 -17.93 -1.91
N PRO A 125 12.32 -18.45 -3.13
CA PRO A 125 11.88 -17.79 -4.36
C PRO A 125 10.36 -17.61 -4.44
N VAL A 126 9.57 -18.59 -3.98
CA VAL A 126 8.10 -18.47 -3.97
C VAL A 126 7.65 -17.39 -2.98
N TYR A 127 8.21 -17.36 -1.76
CA TYR A 127 7.88 -16.30 -0.78
C TYR A 127 8.22 -14.90 -1.32
N GLN A 128 9.31 -14.76 -2.06
CA GLN A 128 9.76 -13.47 -2.62
C GLN A 128 8.85 -12.90 -3.71
N LEU A 129 7.95 -13.70 -4.31
CA LEU A 129 6.97 -13.17 -5.27
C LEU A 129 5.98 -12.21 -4.61
N ALA A 130 5.63 -12.45 -3.35
CA ALA A 130 4.69 -11.64 -2.58
C ALA A 130 5.05 -11.69 -1.08
N PRO A 131 6.12 -10.99 -0.65
CA PRO A 131 6.51 -10.94 0.75
C PRO A 131 5.54 -10.06 1.55
N PHE A 132 5.45 -10.30 2.86
CA PHE A 132 4.83 -9.32 3.76
C PHE A 132 5.56 -7.98 3.68
N ALA A 133 4.80 -6.88 3.63
CA ALA A 133 5.34 -5.53 3.63
C ALA A 133 6.02 -5.21 4.97
N TYR A 134 5.43 -5.67 6.07
CA TYR A 134 6.02 -5.59 7.40
C TYR A 134 6.67 -6.93 7.77
N ASN A 135 8.00 -6.98 7.73
CA ASN A 135 8.78 -8.16 8.09
C ASN A 135 9.93 -7.80 9.04
N TYR A 136 9.58 -7.21 10.18
CA TYR A 136 10.57 -6.79 11.17
C TYR A 136 11.37 -7.99 11.71
N GLY A 137 12.70 -7.89 11.68
CA GLY A 137 13.60 -8.95 12.14
C GLY A 137 13.44 -10.28 11.40
N TYR A 138 12.82 -10.29 10.21
CA TYR A 138 12.49 -11.50 9.45
C TYR A 138 11.48 -12.45 10.13
N ASN A 139 10.75 -11.97 11.15
CA ASN A 139 9.85 -12.79 11.96
C ASN A 139 8.69 -13.41 11.16
N ASN A 140 8.31 -12.83 10.02
CA ASN A 140 7.20 -13.31 9.21
C ASN A 140 7.67 -14.16 8.01
N SER A 141 8.90 -13.96 7.53
CA SER A 141 9.46 -14.75 6.42
C SER A 141 10.10 -16.06 6.89
N VAL A 142 10.91 -16.01 7.95
CA VAL A 142 11.69 -17.16 8.46
C VAL A 142 10.82 -18.39 8.75
N PRO A 143 9.62 -18.26 9.36
CA PRO A 143 8.74 -19.40 9.60
C PRO A 143 8.37 -20.19 8.33
N ILE A 144 8.31 -19.53 7.17
CA ILE A 144 8.04 -20.17 5.89
C ILE A 144 9.33 -20.61 5.22
N THR A 145 10.30 -19.71 5.08
CA THR A 145 11.49 -19.91 4.23
C THR A 145 12.49 -20.92 4.77
N ASN A 146 12.48 -21.21 6.07
CA ASN A 146 13.42 -22.13 6.69
C ASN A 146 12.81 -23.50 7.07
N GLY A 147 11.59 -23.79 6.63
CA GLY A 147 11.05 -25.13 6.81
C GLY A 147 11.74 -26.18 5.95
N SER A 148 11.42 -27.44 6.21
CA SER A 148 11.94 -28.55 5.44
C SER A 148 11.23 -28.63 4.11
N GLN A 149 12.00 -28.65 3.03
CA GLN A 149 11.48 -28.78 1.67
C GLN A 149 10.61 -30.04 1.53
N ASP A 150 11.06 -31.19 2.03
CA ASP A 150 10.34 -32.47 1.90
C ASP A 150 8.97 -32.49 2.59
N PHE A 151 8.73 -31.55 3.51
CA PHE A 151 7.47 -31.39 4.23
C PHE A 151 6.78 -30.06 3.90
N SER A 152 7.02 -29.53 2.69
CA SER A 152 6.45 -28.27 2.23
C SER A 152 5.67 -28.44 0.93
N TYR A 153 4.60 -27.65 0.80
CA TYR A 153 3.63 -27.75 -0.28
C TYR A 153 3.19 -26.37 -0.76
N LEU A 154 2.78 -26.30 -2.02
CA LEU A 154 2.23 -25.10 -2.65
C LEU A 154 0.93 -25.43 -3.38
N ILE A 155 -0.07 -24.55 -3.25
CA ILE A 155 -1.29 -24.53 -4.07
C ILE A 155 -1.53 -23.10 -4.55
N THR A 156 -1.75 -22.95 -5.85
CA THR A 156 -2.34 -21.76 -6.45
C THR A 156 -3.64 -22.15 -7.13
N ALA A 157 -4.73 -21.45 -6.81
CA ALA A 157 -6.05 -21.75 -7.33
C ALA A 157 -6.81 -20.48 -7.70
N ARG A 158 -7.79 -20.59 -8.59
CA ARG A 158 -8.67 -19.49 -8.99
C ARG A 158 -10.13 -19.90 -9.00
N LYS A 159 -11.01 -18.94 -8.83
CA LYS A 159 -12.44 -19.07 -9.08
C LYS A 159 -12.97 -17.79 -9.71
N SER A 160 -13.77 -17.92 -10.75
CA SER A 160 -14.43 -16.78 -11.40
C SER A 160 -15.94 -16.95 -11.35
N ILE A 161 -16.63 -15.91 -10.88
CA ILE A 161 -18.10 -15.81 -10.83
C ILE A 161 -18.49 -14.50 -11.50
N GLY A 162 -18.97 -14.57 -12.74
CA GLY A 162 -19.23 -13.38 -13.56
C GLY A 162 -17.93 -12.57 -13.76
N GLU A 163 -17.94 -11.30 -13.40
CA GLU A 163 -16.76 -10.43 -13.47
C GLU A 163 -15.82 -10.55 -12.24
N LYS A 164 -16.27 -11.18 -11.15
CA LYS A 164 -15.46 -11.34 -9.94
C LYS A 164 -14.53 -12.53 -10.12
N THR A 165 -13.22 -12.32 -9.96
CA THR A 165 -12.23 -13.40 -9.89
C THR A 165 -11.53 -13.37 -8.54
N THR A 166 -11.46 -14.53 -7.89
CA THR A 166 -10.75 -14.73 -6.63
C THR A 166 -9.63 -15.73 -6.84
N TYR A 167 -8.43 -15.38 -6.41
CA TYR A 167 -7.27 -16.27 -6.37
C TYR A 167 -6.96 -16.66 -4.93
N VAL A 168 -6.41 -17.86 -4.75
CA VAL A 168 -5.86 -18.36 -3.50
C VAL A 168 -4.44 -18.83 -3.75
N SER A 169 -3.50 -18.40 -2.93
CA SER A 169 -2.12 -18.88 -2.90
C SER A 169 -1.84 -19.40 -1.49
N LEU A 170 -1.42 -20.65 -1.38
CA LEU A 170 -1.13 -21.31 -0.11
C LEU A 170 0.27 -21.90 -0.15
N ILE A 171 1.12 -21.51 0.79
CA ILE A 171 2.39 -22.17 1.08
C ILE A 171 2.27 -22.80 2.47
N VAL A 172 2.46 -24.11 2.57
CA VAL A 172 2.50 -24.84 3.85
C VAL A 172 3.92 -25.36 4.05
N SER A 173 4.46 -25.21 5.25
CA SER A 173 5.84 -25.56 5.57
C SER A 173 5.91 -26.19 6.97
N GLN A 174 6.74 -27.22 7.13
CA GLN A 174 7.01 -27.85 8.43
C GLN A 174 8.49 -28.18 8.53
N GLY A 175 9.04 -28.22 9.76
CA GLY A 175 10.42 -28.65 10.03
C GLY A 175 11.17 -27.70 10.94
N TRP A 176 11.04 -26.38 10.74
CA TRP A 176 11.64 -25.38 11.65
C TRP A 176 10.97 -25.38 13.01
N PHE A 177 9.64 -25.49 13.02
CA PHE A 177 8.83 -25.67 14.22
C PHE A 177 8.30 -27.11 14.29
N LYS A 178 7.88 -27.52 15.50
CA LYS A 178 7.21 -28.81 15.70
C LYS A 178 5.83 -28.88 15.05
N PHE A 179 5.18 -27.73 14.90
CA PHE A 179 3.91 -27.56 14.19
C PHE A 179 4.14 -27.05 12.76
N PRO A 180 3.19 -27.29 11.85
CA PRO A 180 3.20 -26.67 10.53
C PRO A 180 2.91 -25.17 10.62
N VAL A 181 3.53 -24.40 9.73
CA VAL A 181 3.25 -22.98 9.51
C VAL A 181 2.82 -22.81 8.07
N TYR A 182 1.82 -21.97 7.83
CA TYR A 182 1.37 -21.73 6.46
C TYR A 182 1.00 -20.27 6.22
N LYS A 183 1.26 -19.82 4.99
CA LYS A 183 0.87 -18.52 4.49
C LYS A 183 -0.28 -18.74 3.51
N LEU A 184 -1.45 -18.20 3.87
CA LEU A 184 -2.66 -18.23 3.05
C LEU A 184 -2.95 -16.80 2.57
N ASP A 185 -2.87 -16.63 1.26
CA ASP A 185 -3.15 -15.37 0.61
C ASP A 185 -4.41 -15.51 -0.26
N VAL A 186 -5.35 -14.58 -0.09
CA VAL A 186 -6.58 -14.50 -0.89
C VAL A 186 -6.60 -13.16 -1.62
N ILE A 187 -6.79 -13.21 -2.94
CA ILE A 187 -6.78 -12.03 -3.80
C ILE A 187 -8.10 -11.93 -4.54
N GLU A 188 -8.87 -10.87 -4.28
CA GLU A 188 -10.09 -10.54 -5.00
C GLU A 188 -9.77 -9.48 -6.07
N VAL A 189 -9.81 -9.88 -7.34
CA VAL A 189 -9.57 -8.98 -8.46
C VAL A 189 -10.67 -7.94 -8.51
N GLN A 190 -10.28 -6.67 -8.54
CA GLN A 190 -11.20 -5.53 -8.65
C GLN A 190 -10.58 -4.45 -9.54
N LYS A 191 -11.43 -3.74 -10.29
CA LYS A 191 -10.98 -2.55 -11.03
C LYS A 191 -10.65 -1.43 -10.04
N SER A 192 -9.51 -0.78 -10.22
CA SER A 192 -9.09 0.34 -9.38
C SER A 192 -10.04 1.53 -9.53
N GLY A 193 -10.69 1.94 -8.45
CA GLY A 193 -11.29 3.28 -8.31
C GLY A 193 -10.29 4.16 -7.57
N GLY A 194 -9.49 4.94 -8.29
CA GLY A 194 -8.52 5.85 -7.67
C GLY A 194 -9.21 6.79 -6.67
N LYS A 195 -8.64 6.95 -5.47
CA LYS A 195 -9.15 7.87 -4.44
C LYS A 195 -8.66 9.32 -4.62
N ILE A 196 -7.97 9.59 -5.72
CA ILE A 196 -7.45 10.92 -6.04
C ILE A 196 -8.53 11.66 -6.83
N SER A 197 -9.10 12.68 -6.20
CA SER A 197 -9.92 13.68 -6.90
C SER A 197 -9.01 14.78 -7.42
N SER A 198 -9.14 15.13 -8.70
CA SER A 198 -8.52 16.35 -9.23
C SER A 198 -9.26 17.58 -8.68
N ILE A 199 -8.56 18.51 -8.04
CA ILE A 199 -9.11 19.85 -7.79
C ILE A 199 -9.16 20.56 -9.14
N GLN A 200 -10.36 20.84 -9.65
CA GLN A 200 -10.48 21.81 -10.72
C GLN A 200 -10.22 23.18 -10.10
N VAL A 201 -9.07 23.78 -10.40
CA VAL A 201 -8.87 25.22 -10.16
C VAL A 201 -9.86 25.93 -11.07
N ALA A 202 -10.94 26.45 -10.49
CA ALA A 202 -11.83 27.36 -11.19
C ALA A 202 -10.96 28.48 -11.75
N LYS A 203 -11.02 28.66 -13.06
CA LYS A 203 -10.41 29.80 -13.74
C LYS A 203 -11.12 31.02 -13.17
N GLU A 204 -10.47 31.70 -12.23
CA GLU A 204 -10.95 32.98 -11.73
C GLU A 204 -10.89 33.91 -12.95
N ASP A 205 -12.08 34.29 -13.46
CA ASP A 205 -12.23 35.31 -14.49
C ASP A 205 -11.62 36.59 -13.94
N SER A 206 -10.33 36.76 -14.20
CA SER A 206 -9.60 37.99 -13.97
C SER A 206 -10.23 39.01 -14.93
N PRO A 207 -10.73 40.16 -14.43
CA PRO A 207 -11.25 41.20 -15.30
C PRO A 207 -10.14 41.59 -16.28
N SER A 208 -10.46 41.53 -17.56
CA SER A 208 -9.66 42.13 -18.62
C SER A 208 -9.48 43.61 -18.31
N ALA A 209 -8.36 43.96 -17.68
CA ALA A 209 -7.87 45.33 -17.70
C ALA A 209 -7.49 45.63 -19.16
N GLU A 210 -8.39 46.31 -19.86
CA GLU A 210 -8.06 46.99 -21.10
C GLU A 210 -6.89 47.94 -20.81
N LEU A 211 -5.68 47.52 -21.16
CA LEU A 211 -4.56 48.43 -21.25
C LEU A 211 -4.78 49.28 -22.50
N SER A 212 -5.56 50.35 -22.31
CA SER A 212 -5.65 51.48 -23.23
C SER A 212 -4.22 51.97 -23.50
N SER A 213 -3.73 51.67 -24.70
CA SER A 213 -2.61 52.31 -25.36
C SER A 213 -2.87 53.82 -25.38
N ASP A 214 -2.39 54.56 -24.37
CA ASP A 214 -2.06 55.97 -24.51
C ASP A 214 -1.25 56.49 -23.33
N ARG A 215 -0.09 57.07 -23.65
CA ARG A 215 0.70 58.04 -22.86
C ARG A 215 1.58 57.50 -21.73
N CYS A 216 2.74 56.96 -22.11
CA CYS A 216 3.97 57.19 -21.32
C CYS A 216 4.45 58.64 -21.54
N PHE A 217 4.00 59.56 -20.69
CA PHE A 217 4.66 60.87 -20.54
C PHE A 217 5.56 60.83 -19.30
N LEU A 218 6.87 60.73 -19.54
CA LEU A 218 7.90 61.02 -18.55
C LEU A 218 7.89 62.52 -18.25
N HIS A 219 7.27 62.92 -17.14
CA HIS A 219 7.43 64.26 -16.60
C HIS A 219 8.70 64.31 -15.73
N LEU A 220 9.84 64.58 -16.37
CA LEU A 220 11.08 64.96 -15.68
C LEU A 220 10.88 66.36 -15.07
N LYS A 221 10.60 66.42 -13.77
CA LYS A 221 10.75 67.66 -12.99
C LYS A 221 12.19 67.75 -12.48
N THR A 222 12.86 68.80 -12.91
CA THR A 222 14.17 69.26 -12.45
C THR A 222 14.18 69.48 -10.94
N VAL A 223 15.05 68.77 -10.21
CA VAL A 223 15.49 69.12 -8.85
C VAL A 223 17.02 68.97 -8.80
N PRO A 224 17.77 69.93 -8.22
CA PRO A 224 19.21 70.02 -8.40
C PRO A 224 20.02 69.02 -7.56
N LEU A 225 21.24 68.77 -8.03
CA LEU A 225 22.31 67.99 -7.41
C LEU A 225 22.43 68.24 -5.91
N PHE A 226 22.33 67.19 -5.09
CA PHE A 226 23.28 66.90 -4.02
C PHE A 226 23.05 65.45 -3.52
N GLN A 227 24.10 64.64 -3.65
CA GLN A 227 24.45 63.43 -2.89
C GLN A 227 23.30 62.63 -2.24
N LEU A 228 23.04 61.40 -2.72
CA LEU A 228 22.76 60.25 -1.84
C LEU A 228 22.85 58.93 -2.64
N LYS A 229 23.45 57.96 -1.95
CA LYS A 229 23.95 56.66 -2.41
C LYS A 229 22.82 55.65 -2.62
N THR A 230 23.04 54.72 -3.56
CA THR A 230 22.54 53.32 -3.62
C THR A 230 21.13 53.01 -3.11
N ILE A 231 20.22 52.69 -4.06
CA ILE A 231 19.09 51.78 -3.82
C ILE A 231 18.98 50.86 -5.06
N PRO A 232 19.32 49.55 -4.98
CA PRO A 232 18.91 48.60 -5.99
C PRO A 232 17.54 48.01 -5.68
N LEU A 233 16.75 47.92 -6.75
CA LEU A 233 15.41 47.39 -6.88
C LEU A 233 15.28 45.95 -6.36
N LEU A 234 14.20 45.71 -5.60
CA LEU A 234 13.56 44.42 -5.43
C LEU A 234 12.71 44.10 -6.68
N CYS A 235 13.25 43.33 -7.62
CA CYS A 235 12.44 42.56 -8.57
C CYS A 235 12.49 41.09 -8.17
N LYS A 236 11.39 40.62 -7.56
CA LYS A 236 11.21 39.23 -7.14
C LYS A 236 10.81 38.41 -8.37
N VAL A 237 11.76 37.68 -8.93
CA VAL A 237 11.52 36.66 -9.95
C VAL A 237 10.87 35.45 -9.27
N ASN A 238 9.63 35.13 -9.63
CA ASN A 238 9.00 33.86 -9.28
C ASN A 238 9.19 32.89 -10.45
N THR A 239 9.94 31.82 -10.22
CA THR A 239 10.23 30.76 -11.19
C THR A 239 9.66 29.47 -10.65
N ASN A 240 8.70 28.87 -11.37
CA ASN A 240 8.53 27.42 -11.42
C ASN A 240 7.75 26.98 -12.68
N PHE A 241 8.55 26.51 -13.63
CA PHE A 241 8.43 25.34 -14.51
C PHE A 241 7.18 25.01 -15.34
N SER A 242 7.50 24.86 -16.64
CA SER A 242 7.04 23.89 -17.65
C SER A 242 5.59 23.94 -18.15
N LEU A 243 5.42 24.50 -19.35
CA LEU A 243 5.07 23.75 -20.57
C LEU A 243 4.72 24.76 -21.67
N PHE A 244 5.69 25.17 -22.49
CA PHE A 244 5.37 25.70 -23.80
C PHE A 244 6.42 25.23 -24.81
N LYS A 245 5.99 24.28 -25.62
CA LYS A 245 6.67 23.80 -26.80
C LYS A 245 6.24 24.70 -27.94
N GLU A 246 6.97 25.77 -28.23
CA GLU A 246 6.75 26.53 -29.46
C GLU A 246 8.04 27.17 -29.98
N ARG A 247 8.55 26.55 -31.05
CA ARG A 247 9.25 27.11 -32.22
C ARG A 247 9.99 28.44 -31.99
N CYS A 248 11.28 28.35 -31.69
CA CYS A 248 12.23 29.38 -32.12
C CYS A 248 12.59 29.15 -33.60
N PHE A 249 11.94 29.90 -34.47
CA PHE A 249 12.48 30.26 -35.79
C PHE A 249 12.17 31.75 -35.99
N TYR A 250 13.21 32.56 -36.18
CA TYR A 250 13.41 33.47 -37.33
C TYR A 250 14.63 34.37 -37.03
N PHE A 251 15.69 34.20 -37.81
CA PHE A 251 16.20 35.15 -38.81
C PHE A 251 16.96 36.36 -38.25
N ALA A 252 18.30 36.25 -38.25
CA ALA A 252 19.18 37.40 -38.34
C ALA A 252 19.14 37.94 -39.78
N GLY A 253 18.11 38.72 -40.09
CA GLY A 253 18.04 39.55 -41.29
C GLY A 253 18.68 40.90 -41.02
N LYS A 254 19.83 41.15 -41.66
CA LYS A 254 20.49 42.45 -41.76
C LYS A 254 19.51 43.50 -42.34
N LEU A 255 19.35 44.65 -41.69
CA LEU A 255 18.72 45.82 -42.30
C LEU A 255 19.80 46.80 -42.82
N PRO A 256 19.48 47.59 -43.85
CA PRO A 256 20.44 48.32 -44.67
C PRO A 256 20.80 49.69 -44.08
N GLY A 257 21.97 50.19 -44.49
CA GLY A 257 22.56 51.47 -44.11
C GLY A 257 24.07 51.35 -44.19
#